data_AF-A0A0R3U1V7-F1
#
_entry.id   AF-A0A0R3U1V7-F1
#
_cell.length_a   1.000
_cell.length_b   1.000
_cell.length_c   1.000
_cell.angle_alpha   90.00
_cell.angle_beta   90.00
_cell.angle_gamma   90.00
#
_symmetry.space_group_name_H-M   'P 1'
#
loop_
_entity.id
_entity.type
_entity.pdbx_description
1 polymer ?
#
loop_
_entity_poly.entity_id
_entity_poly.type
_entity_poly.pdbx_seq_one_letter_code
_entity_poly.pdbx_strand_id
1 'polypeptide(L)'
;MNFVSVLTFCFICSVGASVTPGSQDHATLAVSKEILNRYLVEAKEVTILYTIYNLSPMRTARDIEIHDNLPESDFTFVHGSRSTRWASIPPSTNITHSVIVIPRSVGLYNFTSAEVTYKAGPDSTVTYGYSSAPGMRQILVPSVFNRQFSSHWVKLQICPNLLYLIMEWICFAFIMAPCSVVPYMLWRSSASKYM
;
A
#
# COMPACT_ATOMS: atom_id res chain seq x y z
N MET A 1 19.10 30.00 -43.15
CA MET A 1 18.78 29.98 -41.71
C MET A 1 20.08 29.65 -40.99
N ASN A 2 20.75 30.67 -40.45
CA ASN A 2 22.19 30.61 -40.18
C ASN A 2 22.48 29.86 -38.87
N PHE A 3 23.43 28.93 -38.90
CA PHE A 3 23.83 28.07 -37.77
C PHE A 3 24.17 28.88 -36.50
N VAL A 4 24.71 30.08 -36.67
CA VAL A 4 25.01 31.04 -35.60
C VAL A 4 23.73 31.51 -34.87
N SER A 5 22.61 31.63 -35.59
CA SER A 5 21.32 32.04 -35.04
C SER A 5 20.67 30.93 -34.19
N VAL A 6 20.97 29.67 -34.48
CA VAL A 6 20.49 28.52 -33.69
C VAL A 6 21.30 28.40 -32.39
N LEU A 7 22.62 28.61 -32.45
CA LEU A 7 23.50 28.60 -31.28
C LEU A 7 23.22 29.76 -30.31
N THR A 8 22.93 30.96 -30.82
CA THR A 8 22.54 32.10 -29.98
C THR A 8 21.16 31.90 -29.34
N PHE A 9 20.21 31.30 -30.05
CA PHE A 9 18.89 30.99 -29.47
C PHE A 9 18.98 29.93 -28.37
N CYS A 10 19.80 28.89 -28.54
CA CYS A 10 20.07 27.90 -27.48
C CYS A 10 20.76 28.50 -26.25
N PHE A 11 21.65 29.47 -26.41
CA PHE A 11 22.34 30.12 -25.30
C PHE A 11 21.42 31.09 -24.53
N ILE A 12 20.43 31.70 -25.19
CA ILE A 12 19.43 32.56 -24.54
C ILE A 12 18.40 31.69 -23.76
N CYS A 13 18.04 30.52 -24.28
CA CYS A 13 17.14 29.59 -23.59
C CYS A 13 17.76 28.93 -22.34
N SER A 14 19.08 28.71 -22.29
CA SER A 14 19.74 28.17 -21.10
C SER A 14 19.91 29.18 -19.97
N VAL A 15 19.94 30.48 -20.27
CA VAL A 15 20.08 31.56 -19.28
C VAL A 15 18.72 32.05 -18.73
N GLY A 16 17.63 31.88 -19.49
CA GLY A 16 16.28 32.31 -19.07
C GLY A 16 15.51 31.35 -18.17
N ALA A 17 16.05 30.17 -17.85
CA ALA A 17 15.37 29.15 -17.05
C ALA A 17 15.95 29.04 -15.62
N SER A 18 16.32 30.15 -15.00
CA SER A 18 16.36 30.20 -13.54
C SER A 18 14.92 30.28 -13.03
N VAL A 19 14.27 29.11 -12.89
CA VAL A 19 13.15 28.98 -11.96
C VAL A 19 13.71 29.48 -10.64
N THR A 20 13.31 30.68 -10.23
CA THR A 20 13.63 31.19 -8.90
C THR A 20 12.91 30.24 -7.97
N PRO A 21 13.60 29.33 -7.23
CA PRO A 21 12.92 28.64 -6.17
C PRO A 21 12.58 29.78 -5.21
N GLY A 22 11.29 30.12 -5.10
CA GLY A 22 10.84 31.14 -4.16
C GLY A 22 11.58 30.87 -2.86
N SER A 23 12.39 31.82 -2.43
CA SER A 23 13.31 31.68 -1.30
C SER A 23 12.46 31.53 -0.05
N GLN A 24 11.95 30.31 0.17
CA GLN A 24 11.28 29.93 1.39
C GLN A 24 12.39 29.86 2.43
N ASP A 25 12.55 30.96 3.15
CA ASP A 25 13.51 31.08 4.25
C ASP A 25 13.13 30.15 5.43
N HIS A 26 11.96 29.53 5.35
CA HIS A 26 11.37 28.64 6.34
C HIS A 26 11.25 27.22 5.81
N ALA A 27 11.31 26.23 6.71
CA ALA A 27 11.02 24.86 6.36
C ALA A 27 9.52 24.68 6.05
N THR A 28 9.19 24.04 4.94
CA THR A 28 7.82 23.72 4.52
C THR A 28 7.67 22.22 4.44
N LEU A 29 6.73 21.67 5.21
CA LEU A 29 6.45 20.24 5.22
C LEU A 29 5.19 19.93 4.41
N ALA A 30 5.23 18.86 3.63
CA ALA A 30 4.06 18.24 3.03
C ALA A 30 3.86 16.86 3.63
N VAL A 31 2.62 16.53 4.03
CA VAL A 31 2.33 15.27 4.71
C VAL A 31 1.25 14.50 3.95
N SER A 32 1.60 13.29 3.52
CA SER A 32 0.65 12.33 2.94
C SER A 32 0.25 11.31 3.98
N LYS A 33 -1.05 11.06 4.11
CA LYS A 33 -1.65 9.96 4.85
C LYS A 33 -2.31 9.02 3.87
N GLU A 34 -1.93 7.76 3.91
CA GLU A 34 -2.43 6.73 3.01
C GLU A 34 -2.80 5.47 3.78
N ILE A 35 -3.89 4.83 3.37
CA ILE A 35 -4.31 3.53 3.90
C ILE A 35 -3.88 2.50 2.87
N LEU A 36 -2.90 1.67 3.23
CA LEU A 36 -2.28 0.74 2.29
C LEU A 36 -3.21 -0.43 1.94
N ASN A 37 -4.12 -0.79 2.86
CA ASN A 37 -5.08 -1.86 2.65
C ASN A 37 -6.19 -1.43 1.68
N ARG A 38 -6.43 -2.26 0.66
CA ARG A 38 -7.54 -2.05 -0.29
C ARG A 38 -8.91 -2.26 0.36
N TYR A 39 -9.00 -3.27 1.24
CA TYR A 39 -10.22 -3.63 1.95
C TYR A 39 -9.97 -3.56 3.45
N LEU A 40 -10.89 -2.91 4.16
CA LEU A 40 -10.88 -2.84 5.61
C LEU A 40 -11.88 -3.87 6.13
N VAL A 41 -11.46 -4.65 7.11
CA VAL A 41 -12.28 -5.71 7.68
C VAL A 41 -12.13 -5.63 9.18
N GLU A 42 -13.26 -5.73 9.89
CA GLU A 42 -13.27 -5.86 11.34
C GLU A 42 -12.34 -6.98 11.80
N ALA A 43 -11.65 -6.77 12.92
CA ALA A 43 -10.73 -7.75 13.51
C ALA A 43 -9.54 -8.17 12.61
N LYS A 44 -9.26 -7.42 11.52
CA LYS A 44 -8.05 -7.58 10.70
C LYS A 44 -7.18 -6.33 10.73
N GLU A 45 -5.88 -6.53 10.56
CA GLU A 45 -4.90 -5.45 10.57
C GLU A 45 -5.10 -4.49 9.39
N VAL A 46 -5.01 -3.20 9.69
CA VAL A 46 -5.05 -2.07 8.78
C VAL A 46 -3.79 -1.25 9.00
N THR A 47 -3.05 -1.05 7.92
CA THR A 47 -1.81 -0.29 7.90
C THR A 47 -2.07 1.10 7.37
N ILE A 48 -1.82 2.10 8.21
CA ILE A 48 -1.89 3.52 7.87
C ILE A 48 -0.45 4.02 7.75
N LEU A 49 -0.11 4.57 6.60
CA LEU A 49 1.20 5.12 6.31
C LEU A 49 1.13 6.64 6.30
N TYR A 50 1.98 7.27 7.12
CA TYR A 50 2.23 8.70 7.10
C TYR A 50 3.59 8.94 6.47
N THR A 51 3.64 9.79 5.46
CA THR A 51 4.89 10.21 4.84
C THR A 51 5.01 11.72 4.93
N ILE A 52 6.06 12.19 5.60
CA ILE A 52 6.37 13.60 5.80
C ILE A 52 7.54 13.94 4.89
N TYR A 53 7.32 14.91 3.99
CA TYR A 53 8.31 15.42 3.05
C TYR A 53 8.72 16.83 3.45
N ASN A 54 10.02 17.07 3.61
CA ASN A 54 10.54 18.42 3.70
C ASN A 54 10.77 18.96 2.29
N LEU A 55 9.93 19.91 1.88
CA LEU A 55 10.00 20.53 0.56
C LEU A 55 11.07 21.63 0.48
N SER A 56 11.60 22.07 1.61
CA SER A 56 12.58 23.14 1.62
C SER A 56 13.96 22.63 1.21
N PRO A 57 14.62 23.30 0.25
CA PRO A 57 15.91 22.85 -0.28
C PRO A 57 17.08 23.09 0.69
N MET A 58 16.96 24.05 1.61
CA MET A 58 18.07 24.49 2.46
C MET A 58 17.76 24.49 3.97
N ARG A 59 16.49 24.37 4.37
CA ARG A 59 16.06 24.51 5.77
C ARG A 59 15.64 23.17 6.36
N THR A 60 16.07 22.93 7.60
CA THR A 60 15.73 21.73 8.39
C THR A 60 14.49 22.04 9.22
N ALA A 61 13.45 21.22 9.11
CA ALA A 61 12.32 21.28 10.03
C ALA A 61 12.74 20.65 11.36
N ARG A 62 12.33 21.25 12.48
CA ARG A 62 12.65 20.75 13.82
C ARG A 62 11.38 20.50 14.61
N ASP A 63 11.52 19.65 15.61
CA ASP A 63 10.48 19.42 16.61
C ASP A 63 9.13 19.04 15.98
N ILE A 64 9.17 18.03 15.10
CA ILE A 64 8.01 17.60 14.33
C ILE A 64 7.20 16.63 15.19
N GLU A 65 5.92 16.89 15.39
CA GLU A 65 5.00 15.96 16.03
C GLU A 65 3.82 15.71 15.10
N ILE A 66 3.48 14.43 14.88
CA ILE A 66 2.24 14.05 14.21
C ILE A 66 1.27 13.53 15.25
N HIS A 67 -0.01 13.91 15.13
CA HIS A 67 -1.09 13.41 15.97
C HIS A 67 -2.30 13.07 15.09
N ASP A 68 -2.74 11.82 15.13
CA ASP A 68 -3.95 11.39 14.43
C ASP A 68 -5.08 11.03 15.38
N ASN A 69 -6.31 11.43 15.02
CA ASN A 69 -7.51 11.13 15.80
C ASN A 69 -8.01 9.72 15.50
N LEU A 70 -7.46 8.75 16.24
CA LEU A 70 -7.84 7.34 16.20
C LEU A 70 -8.20 6.89 17.63
N PRO A 71 -9.50 6.92 17.99
CA PRO A 71 -9.93 6.56 19.34
C PRO A 71 -9.80 5.05 19.58
N GLU A 72 -9.44 4.68 20.80
CA GLU A 72 -9.28 3.28 21.21
C GLU A 72 -10.60 2.51 21.32
N SER A 73 -11.74 3.22 21.29
CA SER A 73 -13.07 2.62 21.17
C SER A 73 -13.22 1.89 19.84
N ASP A 74 -12.69 2.48 18.77
CA ASP A 74 -12.95 2.05 17.38
C ASP A 74 -11.78 1.23 16.83
N PHE A 75 -10.56 1.46 17.34
CA PHE A 75 -9.34 0.79 16.89
C PHE A 75 -8.49 0.27 18.05
N THR A 76 -7.89 -0.91 17.87
CA THR A 76 -6.79 -1.37 18.73
C THR A 76 -5.46 -1.18 18.05
N PHE A 77 -4.50 -0.56 18.73
CA PHE A 77 -3.15 -0.39 18.24
C PHE A 77 -2.36 -1.69 18.39
N VAL A 78 -1.76 -2.16 17.29
CA VAL A 78 -0.87 -3.32 17.27
C VAL A 78 0.57 -2.86 17.18
N HIS A 79 0.86 -1.91 16.29
CA HIS A 79 2.19 -1.39 16.07
C HIS A 79 2.18 0.12 15.79
N GLY A 80 3.24 0.79 16.23
CA GLY A 80 3.38 2.25 16.13
C GLY A 80 2.54 2.99 17.17
N SER A 81 2.55 4.32 17.05
CA SER A 81 1.81 5.23 17.92
C SER A 81 1.01 6.23 17.09
N ARG A 82 -0.15 6.65 17.61
CA ARG A 82 -0.96 7.75 17.04
C ARG A 82 -0.31 9.12 17.19
N SER A 83 0.56 9.28 18.18
CA SER A 83 1.41 10.47 18.35
C SER A 83 2.87 10.06 18.35
N THR A 84 3.64 10.64 17.44
CA THR A 84 5.07 10.40 17.30
C THR A 84 5.77 11.72 17.07
N ARG A 85 6.94 11.88 17.70
CA ARG A 85 7.77 13.08 17.60
C ARG A 85 9.13 12.76 17.01
N TRP A 86 9.62 13.63 16.14
CA TRP A 86 10.95 13.59 15.54
C TRP A 86 11.71 14.87 15.85
N ALA A 87 12.99 14.74 16.18
CA ALA A 87 13.84 15.87 16.51
C ALA A 87 14.03 16.83 15.33
N SER A 88 14.27 16.29 14.13
CA SER A 88 14.48 17.08 12.91
C SER A 88 14.35 16.27 11.63
N ILE A 89 13.94 16.94 10.55
CA ILE A 89 13.93 16.41 9.18
C ILE A 89 14.85 17.29 8.32
N PRO A 90 15.96 16.73 7.79
CA PRO A 90 16.86 17.47 6.91
C PRO A 90 16.19 18.04 5.65
N PRO A 91 16.80 19.04 4.98
CA PRO A 91 16.28 19.61 3.75
C PRO A 91 16.14 18.54 2.65
N SER A 92 15.07 18.62 1.86
CA SER A 92 14.81 17.70 0.74
C SER A 92 14.80 16.20 1.11
N THR A 93 14.46 15.86 2.36
CA THR A 93 14.36 14.47 2.82
C THR A 93 12.94 14.12 3.28
N ASN A 94 12.66 12.82 3.36
CA ASN A 94 11.38 12.31 3.81
C ASN A 94 11.53 11.32 4.97
N ILE A 95 10.51 11.28 5.82
CA ILE A 95 10.36 10.28 6.89
C ILE A 95 9.01 9.59 6.70
N THR A 96 9.00 8.28 6.91
CA THR A 96 7.80 7.46 6.90
C THR A 96 7.52 6.92 8.30
N HIS A 97 6.24 6.92 8.67
CA HIS A 97 5.73 6.37 9.92
C HIS A 97 4.54 5.47 9.61
N SER A 98 4.65 4.19 9.95
CA SER A 98 3.58 3.22 9.75
C SER A 98 2.91 2.90 11.08
N VAL A 99 1.58 3.01 11.12
CA VAL A 99 0.76 2.63 12.26
C VAL A 99 -0.12 1.46 11.83
N ILE A 100 -0.11 0.38 12.62
CA ILE A 100 -0.93 -0.80 12.38
C ILE A 100 -2.01 -0.85 13.45
N VAL A 101 -3.26 -0.80 13.01
CA VAL A 101 -4.44 -0.83 13.85
C VAL A 101 -5.39 -1.95 13.44
N ILE A 102 -6.19 -2.45 14.37
CA ILE A 102 -7.27 -3.39 14.07
C ILE A 102 -8.60 -2.68 14.41
N PRO A 103 -9.53 -2.55 13.45
CA PRO A 103 -10.83 -1.95 13.70
C PRO A 103 -11.74 -2.89 14.49
N ARG A 104 -12.47 -2.32 15.45
CA ARG A 104 -13.40 -3.01 16.36
C ARG A 104 -14.86 -2.97 15.90
N SER A 105 -15.22 -2.02 15.05
CA SER A 105 -16.61 -1.83 14.60
C SER A 105 -16.73 -1.90 13.08
N VAL A 106 -17.80 -2.52 12.62
CA VAL A 106 -18.20 -2.55 11.21
C VAL A 106 -18.97 -1.28 10.86
N GLY A 107 -18.76 -0.74 9.66
CA GLY A 107 -19.54 0.38 9.15
C GLY A 107 -18.72 1.31 8.26
N LEU A 108 -19.30 2.47 7.97
CA LEU A 108 -18.58 3.55 7.32
C LEU A 108 -17.77 4.30 8.39
N TYR A 109 -16.46 4.35 8.20
CA TYR A 109 -15.56 5.13 9.05
C TYR A 109 -14.92 6.24 8.22
N ASN A 110 -14.83 7.45 8.78
CA ASN A 110 -14.22 8.58 8.11
C ASN A 110 -12.78 8.79 8.57
N PHE A 111 -11.81 8.50 7.71
CA PHE A 111 -10.41 8.77 7.98
C PHE A 111 -10.11 10.24 7.68
N THR A 112 -10.08 11.04 8.75
CA THR A 112 -9.73 12.46 8.71
C THR A 112 -8.23 12.67 8.52
N SER A 113 -7.83 13.91 8.26
CA SER A 113 -6.42 14.31 8.26
C SER A 113 -5.81 14.17 9.66
N ALA A 114 -4.53 13.84 9.71
CA ALA A 114 -3.71 13.96 10.91
C ALA A 114 -3.21 15.39 11.07
N GLU A 115 -3.09 15.83 12.31
CA GLU A 115 -2.48 17.11 12.68
C GLU A 115 -0.96 16.95 12.77
N VAL A 116 -0.23 17.93 12.26
CA VAL A 116 1.23 17.94 12.25
C VAL A 116 1.68 19.28 12.79
N THR A 117 2.51 19.27 13.82
CA THR A 117 3.12 20.48 14.37
C THR A 117 4.63 20.43 14.15
N TYR A 118 5.23 21.56 13.81
CA TYR A 118 6.68 21.63 13.61
C TYR A 118 7.20 23.06 13.76
N LYS A 119 8.52 23.20 13.94
CA LYS A 119 9.22 24.49 13.91
C LYS A 119 9.97 24.63 12.58
N ALA A 120 9.66 25.69 11.86
CA ALA A 120 10.21 25.96 10.53
C ALA A 120 11.64 26.53 10.55
N GLY A 121 12.17 26.89 11.73
CA GLY A 121 13.52 27.41 11.96
C GLY A 121 13.95 27.31 13.44
N PRO A 122 15.15 27.78 13.79
CA PRO A 122 15.70 27.71 15.16
C PRO A 122 14.82 28.40 16.21
N ASP A 123 14.32 29.61 15.91
CA ASP A 123 13.54 30.44 16.84
C ASP A 123 12.12 30.71 16.32
N SER A 124 11.63 29.88 15.38
CA SER A 124 10.28 30.03 14.84
C SER A 124 9.23 29.56 15.82
N THR A 125 8.06 30.19 15.81
CA THR A 125 6.85 29.67 16.47
C THR A 125 6.45 28.30 15.93
N VAL A 126 5.63 27.56 16.68
CA VAL A 126 5.09 26.28 16.24
C VAL A 126 4.11 26.53 15.10
N THR A 127 4.37 25.89 13.96
CA THR A 127 3.51 25.91 12.77
C THR A 127 2.62 24.67 12.80
N TYR A 128 1.33 24.86 12.49
CA TYR A 128 0.35 23.78 12.35
C TYR A 128 0.19 23.43 10.87
N GLY A 129 0.15 22.14 10.59
CA GLY A 129 -0.10 21.57 9.27
C GLY A 129 -1.05 20.38 9.39
N TYR A 130 -1.60 19.96 8.25
CA TYR A 130 -2.51 18.83 8.17
C TYR A 130 -2.05 17.88 7.07
N SER A 131 -2.25 16.58 7.28
CA SER A 131 -2.03 15.59 6.23
C SER A 131 -3.16 15.61 5.20
N SER A 132 -2.96 14.90 4.10
CA SER A 132 -4.08 14.48 3.26
C SER A 132 -5.11 13.67 4.08
N ALA A 133 -6.37 13.70 3.64
CA ALA A 133 -7.46 12.94 4.25
C ALA A 133 -7.91 11.83 3.28
N PRO A 134 -7.70 10.54 3.60
CA PRO A 134 -8.18 9.42 2.78
C PRO A 134 -9.70 9.38 2.60
N GLY A 135 -10.45 10.02 3.51
CA GLY A 135 -11.90 10.14 3.46
C GLY A 135 -12.63 8.92 3.99
N MET A 136 -13.89 8.78 3.59
CA MET A 136 -14.76 7.71 4.08
C MET A 136 -14.39 6.35 3.46
N ARG A 137 -14.27 5.34 4.31
CA ARG A 137 -14.01 3.95 3.93
C ARG A 137 -15.00 3.04 4.63
N GLN A 138 -15.40 1.98 3.93
CA GLN A 138 -16.26 0.96 4.52
C GLN A 138 -15.42 -0.14 5.15
N ILE A 139 -15.64 -0.38 6.44
CA ILE A 139 -15.14 -1.53 7.17
C ILE A 139 -16.15 -2.65 7.00
N LEU A 140 -15.72 -3.73 6.36
CA LEU A 140 -16.55 -4.88 6.03
C LEU A 140 -16.64 -5.86 7.21
N VAL A 141 -17.79 -6.52 7.33
CA VAL A 141 -17.95 -7.68 8.21
C VAL A 141 -17.03 -8.80 7.70
N PRO A 142 -16.34 -9.55 8.57
CA PRO A 142 -15.46 -10.63 8.15
C PRO A 142 -16.18 -11.71 7.32
N SER A 143 -17.45 -11.99 7.64
CA SER A 143 -18.28 -12.94 6.88
C SER A 143 -18.56 -12.48 5.44
N VAL A 144 -18.88 -11.19 5.26
CA VAL A 144 -19.15 -10.58 3.94
C VAL A 144 -17.87 -10.51 3.12
N PHE A 145 -16.78 -10.05 3.74
CA PHE A 145 -15.47 -10.04 3.11
C PHE A 145 -15.08 -11.45 2.66
N ASN A 146 -15.19 -12.45 3.54
CA ASN A 146 -14.89 -13.82 3.17
C ASN A 146 -15.82 -14.33 2.06
N ARG A 147 -17.10 -13.96 2.01
CA ARG A 147 -17.98 -14.40 0.91
C ARG A 147 -17.59 -13.81 -0.44
N GLN A 148 -17.09 -12.57 -0.46
CA GLN A 148 -16.71 -11.86 -1.69
C GLN A 148 -15.29 -12.21 -2.17
N PHE A 149 -14.36 -12.39 -1.23
CA PHE A 149 -12.92 -12.53 -1.51
C PHE A 149 -12.35 -13.88 -1.15
N SER A 150 -13.13 -14.79 -0.56
CA SER A 150 -12.77 -16.20 -0.70
C SER A 150 -12.92 -16.47 -2.19
N SER A 151 -11.81 -16.79 -2.86
CA SER A 151 -11.89 -17.48 -4.13
C SER A 151 -12.92 -18.60 -3.93
N HIS A 152 -13.99 -18.55 -4.72
CA HIS A 152 -15.01 -19.58 -4.64
C HIS A 152 -14.36 -20.96 -4.82
N TRP A 153 -13.24 -21.03 -5.53
CA TRP A 153 -12.34 -22.17 -5.63
C TRP A 153 -11.80 -22.75 -4.29
N VAL A 154 -11.81 -22.02 -3.17
CA VAL A 154 -11.34 -22.50 -1.86
C VAL A 154 -12.46 -22.67 -0.83
N LYS A 155 -13.57 -21.91 -0.92
CA LYS A 155 -14.73 -22.09 -0.03
C LYS A 155 -15.88 -22.91 -0.63
N LEU A 156 -15.84 -23.19 -1.94
CA LEU A 156 -16.54 -24.30 -2.59
C LEU A 156 -15.72 -25.62 -2.47
N GLN A 157 -14.55 -25.61 -1.81
CA GLN A 157 -13.78 -26.82 -1.47
C GLN A 157 -14.38 -27.58 -0.28
N ILE A 158 -15.30 -26.99 0.48
CA ILE A 158 -15.89 -27.61 1.68
C ILE A 158 -17.40 -27.85 1.50
N CYS A 159 -17.80 -28.34 0.31
CA CYS A 159 -19.14 -28.86 -0.04
C CYS A 159 -20.14 -27.82 -0.57
N PRO A 160 -20.54 -27.95 -1.85
CA PRO A 160 -21.75 -28.71 -2.17
C PRO A 160 -21.65 -29.50 -3.50
N ASN A 161 -20.52 -30.14 -3.79
CA ASN A 161 -20.38 -31.00 -4.98
C ASN A 161 -19.33 -32.10 -4.75
N LEU A 162 -19.75 -33.22 -4.14
CA LEU A 162 -19.01 -34.47 -4.24
C LEU A 162 -18.73 -34.85 -5.71
N LEU A 163 -19.52 -34.31 -6.65
CA LEU A 163 -19.36 -34.48 -8.09
C LEU A 163 -18.14 -33.75 -8.68
N TYR A 164 -17.73 -32.58 -8.17
CA TYR A 164 -16.67 -31.77 -8.79
C TYR A 164 -15.26 -32.22 -8.41
N LEU A 165 -15.04 -32.67 -7.18
CA LEU A 165 -13.79 -33.32 -6.77
C LEU A 165 -13.54 -34.60 -7.57
N ILE A 166 -14.60 -35.39 -7.79
CA ILE A 166 -14.53 -36.58 -8.63
C ILE A 166 -14.16 -36.21 -10.08
N MET A 167 -14.61 -35.07 -10.60
CA MET A 167 -14.36 -34.70 -12.00
C MET A 167 -12.89 -34.41 -12.31
N GLU A 168 -12.15 -33.78 -11.39
CA GLU A 168 -10.71 -33.54 -11.58
C GLU A 168 -9.90 -34.85 -11.49
N TRP A 169 -10.20 -35.71 -10.53
CA TRP A 169 -9.58 -37.04 -10.43
C TRP A 169 -9.92 -37.93 -11.62
N ILE A 170 -11.15 -37.86 -12.15
CA ILE A 170 -11.56 -38.55 -13.38
C ILE A 170 -10.78 -38.00 -14.58
N CYS A 171 -10.65 -36.68 -14.72
CA CYS A 171 -9.92 -36.08 -15.83
C CYS A 171 -8.43 -36.47 -15.78
N PHE A 172 -7.82 -36.44 -14.60
CA PHE A 172 -6.45 -36.93 -14.39
C PHE A 172 -6.31 -38.42 -14.73
N ALA A 173 -7.23 -39.26 -14.27
CA ALA A 173 -7.25 -40.69 -14.61
C ALA A 173 -7.40 -40.90 -16.12
N PHE A 174 -8.23 -40.11 -16.80
CA PHE A 174 -8.44 -40.21 -18.25
C PHE A 174 -7.20 -39.81 -19.06
N ILE A 175 -6.44 -38.83 -18.60
CA ILE A 175 -5.19 -38.39 -19.25
C ILE A 175 -4.06 -39.38 -18.97
N MET A 176 -3.99 -39.93 -17.76
CA MET A 176 -2.93 -40.87 -17.35
C MET A 176 -3.18 -42.31 -17.79
N ALA A 177 -4.44 -42.70 -18.02
CA ALA A 177 -4.82 -44.03 -18.47
C ALA A 177 -4.16 -44.44 -19.80
N PRO A 178 -4.22 -43.67 -20.91
CA PRO A 178 -3.58 -44.10 -22.16
C PRO A 178 -2.06 -44.22 -22.04
N CYS A 179 -1.42 -43.35 -21.23
CA CYS A 179 0.02 -43.40 -20.99
C CYS A 179 0.47 -44.65 -20.20
N SER A 180 -0.41 -45.26 -19.40
CA SER A 180 -0.10 -46.45 -18.59
C SER A 180 -0.63 -47.76 -19.22
N VAL A 181 -1.81 -47.73 -19.83
CA VAL A 181 -2.47 -48.90 -20.43
C VAL A 181 -1.78 -49.35 -21.71
N VAL A 182 -1.38 -48.42 -22.59
CA VAL A 182 -0.75 -48.76 -23.88
C VAL A 182 0.57 -49.52 -23.69
N PRO A 183 1.54 -49.05 -22.87
CA PRO A 183 2.76 -49.82 -22.60
C PRO A 183 2.49 -51.18 -21.95
N TYR A 184 1.52 -51.26 -21.04
CA TYR A 184 1.16 -52.52 -20.38
C TYR A 184 0.59 -53.56 -21.35
N MET A 185 -0.28 -53.15 -22.29
CA MET A 185 -0.83 -54.05 -23.31
C MET A 185 0.25 -54.59 -24.25
N LEU A 186 1.16 -53.70 -24.69
CA LEU A 186 2.30 -54.10 -25.53
C LEU A 186 3.18 -55.11 -24.80
N TRP A 187 3.54 -54.83 -23.55
CA TRP A 187 4.30 -55.76 -22.71
C TRP A 187 3.60 -57.12 -22.56
N ARG A 188 2.32 -57.15 -22.20
CA ARG A 188 1.56 -58.40 -22.01
C ARG A 188 1.55 -59.26 -23.27
N SER A 189 1.38 -58.65 -24.44
CA SER A 189 1.40 -59.36 -25.74
C SER A 189 2.78 -59.92 -26.10
N SER A 190 3.85 -59.23 -25.68
CA SER A 190 5.22 -59.70 -25.86
C SER A 190 5.55 -60.83 -24.89
N ALA A 191 5.17 -60.70 -23.62
CA ALA A 191 5.44 -61.69 -22.59
C ALA A 191 4.77 -63.03 -22.89
N SER A 192 3.52 -63.02 -23.40
CA SER A 192 2.81 -64.25 -23.79
C SER A 192 3.42 -65.00 -24.98
N LYS A 193 4.41 -64.42 -25.69
CA LYS A 193 5.14 -65.09 -26.78
C LYS A 193 6.41 -65.79 -26.31
N TYR A 194 6.94 -65.41 -25.15
CA TYR A 194 8.22 -65.89 -24.63
C TYR A 194 8.10 -66.59 -23.26
N MET A 195 6.88 -66.63 -22.70
CA MET A 195 6.46 -67.49 -21.58
C MET A 195 5.56 -68.59 -22.13
#